data_AF-A0A2N5IC76-F1
#
_entry.id   AF-A0A2N5IC76-F1
#
_cell.length_a   1.000
_cell.length_b   1.000
_cell.length_c   1.000
_cell.angle_alpha   90.00
_cell.angle_beta   90.00
_cell.angle_gamma   90.00
#
_symmetry.space_group_name_H-M   'P 1'
#
loop_
_entity.id
_entity.type
_entity.pdbx_description
1 polymer ?
#
loop_
_entity_poly.entity_id
_entity_poly.type
_entity_poly.pdbx_seq_one_letter_code
_entity_poly.pdbx_strand_id
1 'polypeptide(L)'
;MSKKNTGVSILDTPYAKEFIKKLENRNKNEGNILDMFTSMEDIDIFLEWIKPTVTPEILETMKFMLGVADQEGESVEVEGIGLIDLSIAPFIQKLNKEGYETLASCSGLMKEHPKTKSDRLSGYLSFLNNGGEHLSLIKKICDELELPCQESQAYFKPSLTVRFRGETDAEIEEKWKSFQSKLLG
;
A
#
# COMPACT_ATOMS: atom_id res chain seq x y z
N MET A 1 -25.41 -26.36 25.15
CA MET A 1 -24.95 -25.32 26.10
C MET A 1 -24.84 -24.02 25.35
N SER A 2 -25.76 -23.09 25.60
CA SER A 2 -25.81 -21.76 24.97
C SER A 2 -24.75 -20.87 25.61
N LYS A 3 -23.80 -20.37 24.82
CA LYS A 3 -22.84 -19.35 25.28
C LYS A 3 -23.60 -18.02 25.38
N LYS A 4 -23.70 -17.52 26.62
CA LYS A 4 -24.30 -16.22 26.94
C LYS A 4 -23.55 -15.12 26.18
N ASN A 5 -24.28 -14.41 25.32
CA ASN A 5 -23.88 -13.13 24.76
C ASN A 5 -23.76 -12.14 25.92
N THR A 6 -22.53 -11.83 26.33
CA THR A 6 -22.24 -10.72 27.24
C THR A 6 -22.45 -9.43 26.45
N GLY A 7 -23.65 -8.85 26.56
CA GLY A 7 -24.09 -7.65 25.85
C GLY A 7 -23.36 -6.38 26.29
N VAL A 8 -22.06 -6.29 25.97
CA VAL A 8 -21.39 -5.01 25.78
C VAL A 8 -21.45 -4.75 24.29
N SER A 9 -22.24 -3.75 23.89
CA SER A 9 -22.21 -3.27 22.51
C SER A 9 -20.79 -2.81 22.23
N ILE A 10 -20.15 -3.28 21.16
CA ILE A 10 -18.82 -2.82 20.76
C ILE A 10 -18.81 -1.29 20.51
N LEU A 11 -19.98 -0.67 20.29
CA LEU A 11 -20.20 0.78 20.24
C LEU A 11 -19.90 1.50 21.57
N ASP A 12 -19.82 0.77 22.69
CA ASP A 12 -19.50 1.35 23.99
C ASP A 12 -18.00 1.39 24.29
N THR A 13 -17.16 0.86 23.41
CA THR A 13 -15.71 0.99 23.55
C THR A 13 -15.30 2.46 23.39
N PRO A 14 -14.32 2.94 24.18
CA PRO A 14 -13.79 4.29 24.04
C PRO A 14 -13.32 4.59 22.61
N TYR A 15 -12.75 3.59 21.93
CA TYR A 15 -12.29 3.66 20.55
C TYR A 15 -13.43 3.92 19.55
N ALA A 16 -14.51 3.15 19.60
CA ALA A 16 -15.66 3.32 18.71
C ALA A 16 -16.31 4.70 18.88
N LYS A 17 -16.38 5.21 20.11
CA LYS A 17 -16.90 6.56 20.41
C LYS A 17 -16.01 7.66 19.85
N GLU A 18 -14.69 7.51 19.93
CA GLU A 18 -13.75 8.47 19.36
C GLU A 18 -13.77 8.45 17.83
N PHE A 19 -13.87 7.26 17.23
CA PHE A 19 -13.96 7.09 15.79
C PHE A 19 -15.25 7.68 15.20
N ILE A 20 -16.41 7.44 15.81
CA ILE A 20 -17.70 8.04 15.44
C ILE A 20 -17.61 9.57 15.55
N LYS A 21 -16.99 10.08 16.61
CA LYS A 21 -16.77 11.52 16.79
C LYS A 21 -15.87 12.11 15.69
N LYS A 22 -14.85 11.40 15.21
CA LYS A 22 -14.01 11.82 14.08
C LYS A 22 -14.80 11.85 12.76
N LEU A 23 -15.68 10.87 12.55
CA LEU A 23 -16.60 10.83 11.39
C LEU A 23 -17.61 11.99 11.40
N GLU A 24 -18.24 12.25 12.54
CA GLU A 24 -19.27 13.30 12.70
C GLU A 24 -18.69 14.72 12.55
N ASN A 25 -17.41 14.93 12.89
CA ASN A 25 -16.75 16.23 12.80
C ASN A 25 -16.14 16.53 11.42
N ARG A 26 -16.23 15.62 10.44
CA ARG A 26 -15.74 15.91 9.09
C ARG A 26 -16.72 16.81 8.34
N ASN A 27 -16.31 18.05 8.10
CA ASN A 27 -16.89 18.86 7.01
C ASN A 27 -16.69 18.11 5.69
N LYS A 28 -17.69 18.14 4.81
CA LYS A 28 -17.82 17.35 3.57
C LYS A 28 -16.74 17.56 2.49
N ASN A 29 -15.59 18.15 2.80
CA ASN A 29 -14.54 18.45 1.81
C ASN A 29 -13.22 17.72 2.16
N GLU A 30 -12.92 16.69 1.35
CA GLU A 30 -11.59 16.38 0.79
C GLU A 30 -10.41 16.01 1.72
N GLY A 31 -10.54 14.98 2.56
CA GLY A 31 -9.36 14.32 3.16
C GLY A 31 -9.26 12.85 2.78
N ASN A 32 -8.05 12.30 2.73
CA ASN A 32 -7.82 10.87 2.51
C ASN A 32 -8.48 10.07 3.64
N ILE A 33 -9.08 8.91 3.34
CA ILE A 33 -9.67 8.03 4.37
C ILE A 33 -8.60 7.56 5.38
N LEU A 34 -7.34 7.48 4.94
CA LEU A 34 -6.20 7.14 5.79
C LEU A 34 -5.93 8.19 6.88
N ASP A 35 -6.34 9.46 6.68
CA ASP A 35 -6.18 10.53 7.68
C ASP A 35 -7.03 10.28 8.94
N MET A 36 -7.94 9.31 8.91
CA MET A 36 -8.77 8.94 10.06
C MET A 36 -8.04 8.03 11.06
N PHE A 37 -6.93 7.43 10.64
CA PHE A 37 -6.19 6.43 11.38
C PHE A 37 -4.84 7.00 11.80
N THR A 38 -4.28 6.49 12.90
CA THR A 38 -2.94 6.88 13.39
C THR A 38 -1.93 5.75 13.26
N SER A 39 -2.39 4.53 13.00
CA SER A 39 -1.57 3.33 12.86
C SER A 39 -2.27 2.28 11.97
N MET A 40 -1.52 1.25 11.56
CA MET A 40 -2.10 0.08 10.88
C MET A 40 -3.00 -0.74 11.83
N GLU A 41 -2.71 -0.74 13.13
CA GLU A 41 -3.55 -1.40 14.13
C GLU A 41 -4.95 -0.74 14.20
N ASP A 42 -5.01 0.59 14.07
CA ASP A 42 -6.30 1.30 14.02
C ASP A 42 -7.16 0.86 12.82
N ILE A 43 -6.51 0.58 11.67
CA ILE A 43 -7.16 0.07 10.45
C ILE A 43 -7.70 -1.34 10.69
N ASP A 44 -6.92 -2.23 11.29
CA ASP A 44 -7.33 -3.60 11.58
C ASP A 44 -8.53 -3.63 12.54
N ILE A 45 -8.47 -2.82 13.61
CA ILE A 45 -9.58 -2.66 14.56
C ILE A 45 -10.84 -2.16 13.85
N PHE A 46 -10.70 -1.18 12.95
CA PHE A 46 -11.82 -0.65 12.18
C PHE A 46 -12.43 -1.68 11.22
N LEU A 47 -11.60 -2.45 10.52
CA LEU A 47 -12.06 -3.48 9.60
C LEU A 47 -12.81 -4.60 10.32
N GLU A 48 -12.31 -5.07 11.47
CA GLU A 48 -13.03 -6.06 12.27
C GLU A 48 -14.35 -5.50 12.86
N TRP A 49 -14.37 -4.21 13.19
CA TRP A 49 -15.58 -3.53 13.66
C TRP A 49 -16.67 -3.42 12.57
N ILE A 50 -16.30 -3.09 11.33
CA ILE A 50 -17.25 -2.84 10.25
C ILE A 50 -17.71 -4.12 9.53
N LYS A 51 -16.87 -5.15 9.52
CA LYS A 51 -17.10 -6.48 8.92
C LYS A 51 -18.50 -7.08 9.12
N PRO A 52 -19.13 -7.06 10.33
CA PRO A 52 -20.48 -7.60 10.51
C PRO A 52 -21.59 -6.73 9.89
N THR A 53 -21.28 -5.52 9.46
CA THR A 53 -22.27 -4.52 8.99
C THR A 53 -22.25 -4.28 7.48
N VAL A 54 -21.22 -4.77 6.78
CA VAL A 54 -21.03 -4.59 5.34
C VAL A 54 -21.02 -5.92 4.60
N THR A 55 -21.28 -5.87 3.28
CA THR A 55 -21.14 -7.06 2.43
C THR A 55 -19.65 -7.39 2.24
N PRO A 56 -19.30 -8.64 1.89
CA PRO A 56 -17.92 -9.02 1.57
C PRO A 56 -17.30 -8.15 0.47
N GLU A 57 -18.06 -7.78 -0.57
CA GLU A 57 -17.58 -6.92 -1.65
C GLU A 57 -17.22 -5.51 -1.17
N ILE A 58 -18.02 -4.93 -0.27
CA ILE A 58 -17.73 -3.63 0.33
C ILE A 58 -16.51 -3.73 1.24
N LEU A 59 -16.40 -4.81 2.03
CA LEU A 59 -15.25 -5.04 2.90
C LEU A 59 -13.94 -5.15 2.10
N GLU A 60 -13.94 -5.91 1.01
CA GLU A 60 -12.78 -6.04 0.11
C GLU A 60 -12.42 -4.70 -0.55
N THR A 61 -13.42 -3.93 -0.98
CA THR A 61 -13.18 -2.58 -1.50
C THR A 61 -12.55 -1.67 -0.44
N MET A 62 -13.00 -1.74 0.81
CA MET A 62 -12.42 -0.98 1.92
C MET A 62 -10.99 -1.40 2.21
N LYS A 63 -10.71 -2.71 2.29
CA LYS A 63 -9.35 -3.22 2.45
C LYS A 63 -8.43 -2.71 1.34
N PHE A 64 -8.89 -2.72 0.09
CA PHE A 64 -8.15 -2.20 -1.05
C PHE A 64 -7.85 -0.70 -0.90
N MET A 65 -8.85 0.11 -0.56
CA MET A 65 -8.67 1.55 -0.34
C MET A 65 -7.74 1.87 0.83
N LEU A 66 -7.71 1.02 1.86
CA LEU A 66 -6.87 1.17 3.05
C LEU A 66 -5.48 0.52 2.88
N GLY A 67 -5.20 -0.11 1.73
CA GLY A 67 -3.91 -0.73 1.44
C GLY A 67 -3.63 -2.01 2.24
N VAL A 68 -4.68 -2.72 2.67
CA VAL A 68 -4.63 -3.97 3.46
C VAL A 68 -5.44 -5.09 2.81
N ALA A 69 -5.71 -4.99 1.50
CA ALA A 69 -6.30 -6.08 0.74
C ALA A 69 -5.36 -7.29 0.74
N ASP A 70 -5.97 -8.47 0.77
CA ASP A 70 -5.23 -9.72 0.61
C ASP A 70 -4.54 -9.72 -0.76
N GLN A 71 -3.28 -10.14 -0.77
CA GLN A 71 -2.52 -10.27 -2.02
C GLN A 71 -3.08 -11.44 -2.83
N GLU A 72 -3.77 -11.15 -3.94
CA GLU A 72 -4.41 -12.18 -4.78
C GLU A 72 -3.51 -12.69 -5.91
N GLY A 73 -2.32 -12.10 -6.08
CA GLY A 73 -1.38 -12.39 -7.14
C GLY A 73 -0.25 -13.37 -6.80
N GLU A 74 0.55 -13.72 -7.82
CA GLU A 74 1.80 -14.46 -7.63
C GLU A 74 2.76 -13.63 -6.78
N SER A 75 3.01 -14.10 -5.55
CA SER A 75 3.82 -13.37 -4.58
C SER A 75 4.74 -14.30 -3.80
N VAL A 76 5.78 -13.71 -3.21
CA VAL A 76 6.73 -14.38 -2.33
C VAL A 76 6.81 -13.60 -1.02
N GLU A 77 6.83 -14.33 0.09
CA GLU A 77 7.11 -13.75 1.39
C GLU A 77 8.60 -13.46 1.52
N VAL A 78 8.94 -12.19 1.72
CA VAL A 78 10.30 -11.74 1.95
C VAL A 78 10.45 -11.34 3.41
N GLU A 79 11.39 -11.99 4.10
CA GLU A 79 11.64 -11.77 5.53
C GLU A 79 11.86 -10.29 5.83
N GLY A 80 11.12 -9.76 6.80
CA GLY A 80 11.20 -8.36 7.22
C GLY A 80 10.51 -7.34 6.30
N ILE A 81 9.95 -7.77 5.17
CA ILE A 81 9.27 -6.88 4.20
C ILE A 81 7.80 -7.27 4.01
N GLY A 82 7.50 -8.57 3.94
CA GLY A 82 6.15 -9.09 3.69
C GLY A 82 5.99 -9.71 2.31
N LEU A 83 4.74 -9.79 1.84
CA LEU A 83 4.41 -10.34 0.52
C LEU A 83 4.75 -9.35 -0.59
N ILE A 84 5.51 -9.80 -1.58
CA ILE A 84 5.94 -9.00 -2.74
C ILE A 84 5.62 -9.76 -4.02
N ASP A 85 5.15 -9.05 -5.06
CA ASP A 85 4.94 -9.61 -6.39
C ASP A 85 6.22 -10.29 -6.91
N LEU A 86 6.05 -11.52 -7.44
CA LEU A 86 7.15 -12.43 -7.75
C LEU A 86 8.21 -11.81 -8.68
N SER A 87 7.78 -11.09 -9.71
CA SER A 87 8.65 -10.47 -10.72
C SER A 87 9.62 -9.42 -10.17
N ILE A 88 9.24 -8.71 -9.10
CA ILE A 88 10.04 -7.62 -8.54
C ILE A 88 10.74 -8.01 -7.23
N ALA A 89 10.37 -9.12 -6.60
CA ALA A 89 10.92 -9.53 -5.30
C ALA A 89 12.46 -9.59 -5.23
N PRO A 90 13.19 -10.15 -6.24
CA PRO A 90 14.66 -10.15 -6.20
C PRO A 90 15.26 -8.75 -6.21
N PHE A 91 14.62 -7.82 -6.92
CA PHE A 91 15.05 -6.42 -6.97
C PHE A 91 14.81 -5.73 -5.63
N ILE A 92 13.64 -5.92 -5.02
CA ILE A 92 13.32 -5.35 -3.71
C ILE A 92 14.26 -5.87 -2.62
N GLN A 93 14.55 -7.18 -2.61
CA GLN A 93 15.54 -7.77 -1.69
C GLN A 93 16.92 -7.12 -1.84
N LYS A 94 17.39 -6.94 -3.07
CA LYS A 94 18.68 -6.30 -3.35
C LYS A 94 18.70 -4.85 -2.86
N LEU A 95 17.65 -4.08 -3.11
CA LEU A 95 17.54 -2.69 -2.64
C LEU A 95 17.63 -2.58 -1.11
N ASN A 96 16.90 -3.42 -0.37
CA ASN A 96 16.97 -3.39 1.09
C ASN A 96 18.34 -3.80 1.61
N LYS A 97 18.99 -4.79 0.98
CA LYS A 97 20.36 -5.18 1.31
C LYS A 97 21.36 -4.04 1.09
N GLU A 98 21.13 -3.18 0.12
CA GLU A 98 21.95 -2.01 -0.17
C GLU A 98 21.54 -0.75 0.64
N GLY A 99 20.55 -0.85 1.52
CA GLY A 99 20.16 0.23 2.43
C GLY A 99 19.18 1.25 1.84
N TYR A 100 18.45 0.90 0.78
CA TYR A 100 17.42 1.79 0.20
C TYR A 100 16.10 1.82 1.00
N GLU A 101 15.90 0.91 1.96
CA GLU A 101 14.71 0.80 2.83
C GLU A 101 13.36 0.98 2.09
N THR A 102 12.84 -0.12 1.53
CA THR A 102 11.55 -0.10 0.84
C THR A 102 10.40 -0.28 1.83
N LEU A 103 9.31 0.46 1.64
CA LEU A 103 8.11 0.41 2.48
C LEU A 103 6.97 -0.40 1.87
N ALA A 104 6.71 -0.22 0.58
CA ALA A 104 5.59 -0.85 -0.12
C ALA A 104 5.89 -0.97 -1.61
N SER A 105 5.42 -2.03 -2.25
CA SER A 105 5.67 -2.26 -3.68
C SER A 105 4.57 -3.08 -4.34
N CYS A 106 4.34 -2.83 -5.62
CA CYS A 106 3.55 -3.69 -6.51
C CYS A 106 4.14 -3.59 -7.91
N SER A 107 4.27 -4.72 -8.61
CA SER A 107 4.78 -4.77 -9.98
C SER A 107 3.86 -4.02 -10.93
N GLY A 108 2.55 -4.08 -10.64
CA GLY A 108 1.47 -3.55 -11.45
C GLY A 108 1.25 -4.30 -12.75
N LEU A 109 1.72 -5.55 -12.87
CA LEU A 109 1.56 -6.40 -14.06
C LEU A 109 0.22 -7.15 -14.02
N MET A 110 -0.59 -7.07 -15.08
CA MET A 110 -1.87 -7.77 -15.16
C MET A 110 -1.71 -9.27 -15.01
N LYS A 111 -0.63 -9.86 -15.57
CA LYS A 111 -0.39 -11.31 -15.48
C LYS A 111 -0.21 -11.80 -14.04
N GLU A 112 0.25 -10.94 -13.13
CA GLU A 112 0.40 -11.26 -11.70
C GLU A 112 -0.89 -10.96 -10.93
N HIS A 113 -1.82 -10.19 -11.51
CA HIS A 113 -3.08 -9.77 -10.88
C HIS A 113 -4.32 -10.15 -11.71
N PRO A 114 -4.51 -11.43 -12.10
CA PRO A 114 -5.54 -11.83 -13.08
C PRO A 114 -6.98 -11.62 -12.61
N LYS A 115 -7.20 -11.45 -11.30
CA LYS A 115 -8.51 -11.19 -10.70
C LYS A 115 -8.81 -9.70 -10.51
N THR A 116 -7.83 -8.82 -10.72
CA THR A 116 -8.05 -7.39 -10.56
C THR A 116 -9.05 -6.91 -11.60
N LYS A 117 -10.04 -6.14 -11.15
CA LYS A 117 -10.97 -5.42 -12.05
C LYS A 117 -10.41 -4.06 -12.47
N SER A 118 -9.21 -3.70 -12.00
CA SER A 118 -8.53 -2.47 -12.38
C SER A 118 -8.11 -2.54 -13.85
N ASP A 119 -8.56 -1.55 -14.62
CA ASP A 119 -8.09 -1.27 -15.98
C ASP A 119 -6.75 -0.53 -15.98
N ARG A 120 -6.25 -0.13 -14.80
CA ARG A 120 -5.02 0.65 -14.66
C ARG A 120 -3.84 -0.23 -14.28
N LEU A 121 -2.94 -0.34 -15.25
CA LEU A 121 -1.60 -0.90 -15.15
C LEU A 121 -0.65 0.18 -14.58
N SER A 122 -0.34 0.08 -13.29
CA SER A 122 0.65 0.95 -12.65
C SER A 122 1.37 0.24 -11.53
N GLY A 123 2.61 -0.13 -11.77
CA GLY A 123 3.52 -0.54 -10.71
C GLY A 123 3.86 0.64 -9.80
N TYR A 124 4.31 0.34 -8.59
CA TYR A 124 4.87 1.34 -7.70
C TYR A 124 5.93 0.75 -6.78
N LEU A 125 6.84 1.63 -6.33
CA LEU A 125 7.81 1.34 -5.30
C LEU A 125 7.93 2.55 -4.36
N SER A 126 7.67 2.33 -3.08
CA SER A 126 7.80 3.34 -2.05
C SER A 126 9.04 3.09 -1.20
N PHE A 127 9.86 4.12 -1.04
CA PHE A 127 11.06 4.13 -0.20
C PHE A 127 10.80 4.97 1.06
N LEU A 128 11.46 4.65 2.16
CA LEU A 128 11.44 5.50 3.34
C LEU A 128 12.09 6.86 3.02
N ASN A 129 11.35 7.94 3.22
CA ASN A 129 11.87 9.29 3.00
C ASN A 129 12.58 9.79 4.27
N ASN A 130 13.86 9.44 4.41
CA ASN A 130 14.74 9.88 5.50
C ASN A 130 15.70 11.03 5.12
N GLY A 131 15.57 11.59 3.92
CA GLY A 131 16.44 12.66 3.41
C GLY A 131 17.87 12.23 3.02
N GLY A 132 18.16 10.94 2.93
CA GLY A 132 19.49 10.42 2.60
C GLY A 132 19.87 10.51 1.11
N GLU A 133 21.15 10.24 0.82
CA GLU A 133 21.73 10.30 -0.54
C GLU A 133 21.01 9.38 -1.54
N HIS A 134 20.52 8.21 -1.09
CA HIS A 134 19.74 7.28 -1.88
C HIS A 134 18.49 7.93 -2.52
N LEU A 135 17.80 8.82 -1.80
CA LEU A 135 16.60 9.48 -2.31
C LEU A 135 16.93 10.52 -3.38
N SER A 136 18.05 11.23 -3.24
CA SER A 136 18.54 12.15 -4.25
C SER A 136 18.87 11.42 -5.55
N LEU A 137 19.49 10.24 -5.45
CA LEU A 137 19.76 9.37 -6.60
C LEU A 137 18.46 8.88 -7.24
N ILE A 138 17.50 8.39 -6.44
CA ILE A 138 16.19 7.94 -6.95
C ILE A 138 15.48 9.07 -7.70
N LYS A 139 15.40 10.28 -7.13
CA LYS A 139 14.78 11.45 -7.77
C LYS A 139 15.45 11.75 -9.11
N LYS A 140 16.78 11.79 -9.15
CA LYS A 140 17.55 12.00 -10.39
C LYS A 140 17.23 10.94 -11.45
N ILE A 141 17.17 9.66 -11.07
CA ILE A 141 16.84 8.57 -12.00
C ILE A 141 15.39 8.69 -12.50
N CYS A 142 14.46 9.08 -11.62
CA CYS A 142 13.07 9.33 -12.02
C CYS A 142 12.97 10.45 -13.05
N ASP A 143 13.73 11.54 -12.86
CA ASP A 143 13.79 12.64 -13.83
C ASP A 143 14.38 12.18 -15.16
N GLU A 144 15.47 11.39 -15.14
CA GLU A 144 16.11 10.85 -16.36
C GLU A 144 15.21 9.88 -17.14
N LEU A 145 14.38 9.10 -16.44
CA LEU A 145 13.49 8.09 -17.03
C LEU A 145 12.05 8.60 -17.21
N GLU A 146 11.78 9.87 -16.91
CA GLU A 146 10.45 10.47 -16.93
C GLU A 146 9.41 9.66 -16.11
N LEU A 147 9.84 9.08 -14.99
CA LEU A 147 8.99 8.30 -14.10
C LEU A 147 8.32 9.21 -13.06
N PRO A 148 6.98 9.14 -12.87
CA PRO A 148 6.32 9.89 -11.81
C PRO A 148 6.90 9.50 -10.44
N CYS A 149 7.40 10.50 -9.73
CA CYS A 149 8.00 10.37 -8.41
C CYS A 149 7.40 11.43 -7.49
N GLN A 150 6.84 11.01 -6.36
CA GLN A 150 6.13 11.91 -5.45
C GLN A 150 6.43 11.58 -4.00
N GLU A 151 6.51 12.61 -3.16
CA GLU A 151 6.52 12.45 -1.72
C GLU A 151 5.10 12.20 -1.22
N SER A 152 4.95 11.27 -0.29
CA SER A 152 3.67 10.80 0.23
C SER A 152 3.88 10.19 1.62
N GLN A 153 2.90 9.42 2.07
CA GLN A 153 3.04 8.45 3.14
C GLN A 153 2.77 7.04 2.64
N ALA A 154 3.49 6.07 3.20
CA ALA A 154 3.22 4.64 3.09
C ALA A 154 3.26 4.05 4.51
N TYR A 155 2.18 3.39 4.92
CA TYR A 155 2.03 2.82 6.28
C TYR A 155 2.39 3.82 7.39
N PHE A 156 1.85 5.05 7.30
CA PHE A 156 2.08 6.16 8.24
C PHE A 156 3.53 6.64 8.36
N LYS A 157 4.42 6.22 7.45
CA LYS A 157 5.81 6.70 7.36
C LYS A 157 5.97 7.63 6.16
N PRO A 158 6.79 8.70 6.25
CA PRO A 158 7.09 9.55 5.12
C PRO A 158 7.76 8.72 4.03
N SER A 159 7.29 8.85 2.79
CA SER A 159 7.76 8.02 1.68
C SER A 159 8.05 8.83 0.43
N LEU A 160 8.97 8.32 -0.38
CA LEU A 160 9.14 8.72 -1.77
C LEU A 160 8.64 7.56 -2.63
N THR A 161 7.61 7.80 -3.44
CA THR A 161 6.97 6.76 -4.25
C THR A 161 7.22 7.00 -5.72
N VAL A 162 7.84 6.02 -6.37
CA VAL A 162 8.02 5.93 -7.83
C VAL A 162 6.87 5.13 -8.43
N ARG A 163 6.33 5.56 -9.57
CA ARG A 163 5.27 4.84 -10.30
C ARG A 163 5.73 4.40 -11.68
N PHE A 164 5.39 3.17 -12.02
CA PHE A 164 5.69 2.52 -13.30
C PHE A 164 4.39 2.33 -14.09
N ARG A 165 3.95 3.40 -14.75
CA ARG A 165 2.70 3.41 -15.54
C ARG A 165 2.93 2.79 -16.92
N GLY A 166 1.98 2.06 -17.46
CA GLY A 166 2.01 1.57 -18.84
C GLY A 166 0.63 1.16 -19.32
N GLU A 167 0.48 0.95 -20.62
CA GLU A 167 -0.73 0.38 -21.24
C GLU A 167 -0.64 -1.15 -21.33
N THR A 168 0.57 -1.71 -21.22
CA THR A 168 0.82 -3.15 -21.29
C THR A 168 1.84 -3.61 -20.25
N ASP A 169 1.80 -4.89 -19.88
CA ASP A 169 2.80 -5.51 -19.00
C ASP A 169 4.23 -5.30 -19.55
N ALA A 170 4.42 -5.38 -20.87
CA ALA A 170 5.72 -5.20 -21.51
C ALA A 170 6.30 -3.81 -21.25
N GLU A 171 5.48 -2.76 -21.34
CA GLU A 171 5.90 -1.38 -21.06
C GLU A 171 6.28 -1.19 -19.58
N ILE A 172 5.51 -1.77 -18.67
CA ILE A 172 5.80 -1.69 -17.24
C ILE A 172 7.10 -2.43 -16.92
N GLU A 173 7.29 -3.62 -17.46
CA GLU A 173 8.53 -4.39 -17.32
C GLU A 173 9.75 -3.64 -17.85
N GLU A 174 9.63 -2.96 -18.99
CA GLU A 174 10.73 -2.15 -19.55
C GLU A 174 11.11 -0.98 -18.61
N LYS A 175 10.12 -0.33 -18.01
CA LYS A 175 10.35 0.75 -17.03
C LYS A 175 11.01 0.22 -15.76
N TRP A 176 10.56 -0.92 -15.25
CA TRP A 176 11.24 -1.59 -14.12
C TRP A 176 12.69 -1.92 -14.44
N LYS A 177 12.95 -2.54 -15.61
CA LYS A 177 14.31 -2.89 -16.05
C LYS A 177 15.20 -1.66 -16.17
N SER A 178 14.69 -0.59 -16.78
CA SER A 178 15.43 0.68 -16.94
C SER A 178 15.78 1.31 -15.59
N PHE A 179 14.81 1.36 -14.67
CA PHE A 179 15.01 1.87 -13.32
C PHE A 179 16.01 1.02 -12.53
N GLN A 180 15.87 -0.31 -12.57
CA GLN A 180 16.79 -1.25 -11.93
C GLN A 180 18.22 -1.10 -12.46
N SER A 181 18.38 -1.00 -13.78
CA SER A 181 19.70 -0.83 -14.41
C SER A 181 20.37 0.48 -14.05
N LYS A 182 19.60 1.55 -13.82
CA LYS A 182 20.12 2.87 -13.44
C LYS A 182 20.45 2.96 -11.96
N LEU A 183 19.69 2.27 -11.13
CA LEU A 183 19.83 2.35 -9.68
C LEU A 183 20.92 1.41 -9.14
N LEU A 184 21.13 0.27 -9.79
CA LEU A 184 22.01 -0.81 -9.31
C LEU A 184 23.07 -1.28 -10.31
N GLY A 185 23.14 -0.65 -11.49
CA GLY A 185 24.14 -0.91 -12.55
C GLY A 185 25.14 0.21 -12.64
#